data_AF-A0A916Z2B5-F1
#
_entry.id   AF-A0A916Z2B5-F1
#
_cell.length_a   1.000
_cell.length_b   1.000
_cell.length_c   1.000
_cell.angle_alpha   90.00
_cell.angle_beta   90.00
_cell.angle_gamma   90.00
#
_symmetry.space_group_name_H-M   'P 1'
#
loop_
_entity.id
_entity.type
_entity.pdbx_description
1 polymer ?
#
loop_
_entity_poly.entity_id
_entity_poly.type
_entity_poly.pdbx_seq_one_letter_code
_entity_poly.pdbx_strand_id
1 'polypeptide(L)'
;MTVADIFASEIFESHEELDQFLGNVESLMRQGQPDVAAGLLEAQLLDLQDGRHPIAKLAQATPVSAVRLIGWENLDTAFAMIDKPEHPVTAISIDISAPMSIPEPDKEKGSYREPDLETLFFTDTAFHFGRASREEIVGGYGSRAGVWRGAFEEAGSDIQVRGLGGLYGEVLLFERMRHEGMLTDAADFDALALGHAFVAVRLHQAVKSVVEGRGIPRPISVLVGSNESYPFFDAPAITRDEYYDIIEDGEDGEVEESKFASLSLAPRPDDYDPGSLFYDDNHVSGTSLRRRIREASPQAEEPANDVAPAASGISGFFGRLRRNRA
;
A
#
# COMPACT_ATOMS: atom_id res chain seq x y z
N MET A 1 -40.09 0.08 19.42
CA MET A 1 -39.24 0.75 20.43
C MET A 1 -37.82 0.49 20.01
N THR A 2 -37.13 1.50 19.50
CA THR A 2 -35.69 1.43 19.25
C THR A 2 -35.04 1.46 20.62
N VAL A 3 -34.44 0.34 21.03
CA VAL A 3 -33.47 0.35 22.13
C VAL A 3 -32.41 1.35 21.67
N ALA A 4 -32.24 2.45 22.40
CA ALA A 4 -31.08 3.30 22.17
C ALA A 4 -29.87 2.38 22.32
N ASP A 5 -29.04 2.25 21.29
CA ASP A 5 -27.81 1.47 21.36
C ASP A 5 -27.01 2.01 22.54
N ILE A 6 -27.05 1.27 23.65
CA ILE A 6 -26.30 1.61 24.85
C ILE A 6 -24.85 1.41 24.47
N PHE A 7 -24.06 2.49 24.55
CA PHE A 7 -22.62 2.38 24.41
C PHE A 7 -22.09 1.44 25.49
N ALA A 8 -21.44 0.36 25.07
CA ALA A 8 -20.79 -0.59 25.95
C ALA A 8 -19.30 -0.53 25.64
N SER A 9 -18.51 -0.19 26.67
CA SER A 9 -17.06 -0.03 26.58
C SER A 9 -16.46 -0.24 27.97
N GLU A 10 -15.32 -0.91 28.03
CA GLU A 10 -14.47 -1.08 29.22
C GLU A 10 -13.43 0.04 29.33
N ILE A 11 -12.94 0.53 28.19
CA ILE A 11 -11.84 1.49 28.08
C ILE A 11 -12.32 2.93 27.93
N PHE A 12 -13.33 3.14 27.08
CA PHE A 12 -13.79 4.47 26.69
C PHE A 12 -15.05 4.86 27.46
N GLU A 13 -15.15 6.13 27.85
CA GLU A 13 -16.32 6.66 28.56
C GLU A 13 -17.49 6.93 27.60
N SER A 14 -17.21 7.13 26.30
CA SER A 14 -18.24 7.43 25.29
C SER A 14 -17.80 7.08 23.86
N HIS A 15 -18.78 7.04 22.94
CA HIS A 15 -18.50 6.96 21.49
C HIS A 15 -17.62 8.12 21.01
N GLU A 16 -17.79 9.33 21.55
CA GLU A 16 -16.99 10.50 21.17
C GLU A 16 -15.51 10.30 21.54
N GLU A 17 -15.23 9.67 22.67
CA GLU A 17 -13.86 9.35 23.08
C GLU A 17 -13.23 8.28 22.20
N LEU A 18 -13.98 7.21 21.87
CA LEU A 18 -13.53 6.19 20.92
C LEU A 18 -13.25 6.81 19.53
N ASP A 19 -14.16 7.63 19.02
CA ASP A 19 -14.00 8.30 17.72
C ASP A 19 -12.80 9.25 17.74
N GLN A 20 -12.59 9.99 18.83
CA GLN A 20 -11.43 10.86 19.01
C GLN A 20 -10.13 10.07 19.06
N PHE A 21 -10.12 8.92 19.75
CA PHE A 21 -8.97 8.03 19.80
C PHE A 21 -8.63 7.48 18.41
N LEU A 22 -9.62 6.95 17.67
CA LEU A 22 -9.42 6.44 16.32
C LEU A 22 -9.02 7.55 15.33
N GLY A 23 -9.58 8.75 15.47
CA GLY A 23 -9.16 9.92 14.70
C GLY A 23 -7.70 10.31 14.95
N ASN A 24 -7.21 10.17 16.19
CA ASN A 24 -5.80 10.37 16.51
C ASN A 24 -4.91 9.30 15.86
N VAL A 25 -5.34 8.03 15.88
CA VAL A 25 -4.65 6.92 15.20
C VAL A 25 -4.55 7.19 13.69
N GLU A 26 -5.65 7.56 13.04
CA GLU A 26 -5.66 7.91 11.62
C GLU A 26 -4.75 9.11 11.32
N SER A 27 -4.79 10.15 12.17
CA SER A 27 -3.94 11.33 12.03
C SER A 27 -2.46 10.98 12.06
N LEU A 28 -2.03 10.07 12.95
CA LEU A 28 -0.66 9.57 12.99
C LEU A 28 -0.27 8.83 11.69
N MET A 29 -1.17 8.02 11.13
CA MET A 29 -0.91 7.39 9.84
C MET A 29 -0.77 8.41 8.71
N ARG A 30 -1.64 9.42 8.67
CA ARG A 30 -1.57 10.51 7.68
C ARG A 30 -0.26 11.29 7.79
N GLN A 31 0.28 11.44 8.99
CA GLN A 31 1.58 12.05 9.28
C GLN A 31 2.79 11.13 9.03
N GLY A 32 2.58 9.92 8.49
CA GLY A 32 3.67 8.98 8.20
C GLY A 32 4.24 8.28 9.44
N GLN A 33 3.49 8.27 10.56
CA GLN A 33 3.87 7.68 11.85
C GLN A 33 3.04 6.43 12.21
N PRO A 34 2.95 5.41 11.34
CA PRO A 34 2.13 4.23 11.59
C PRO A 34 2.66 3.36 12.76
N ASP A 35 3.95 3.45 13.09
CA ASP A 35 4.51 2.74 14.25
C ASP A 35 4.03 3.32 15.58
N VAL A 36 3.88 4.64 15.66
CA VAL A 36 3.30 5.32 16.83
C VAL A 36 1.82 4.96 16.94
N ALA A 37 1.10 4.96 15.83
CA ALA A 37 -0.29 4.55 15.76
C ALA A 37 -0.49 3.10 16.25
N ALA A 38 0.38 2.18 15.81
CA ALA A 38 0.37 0.80 16.26
C ALA A 38 0.62 0.69 17.77
N GLY A 39 1.63 1.41 18.29
CA GLY A 39 1.92 1.41 19.73
C GLY A 39 0.76 1.90 20.60
N LEU A 40 -0.01 2.89 20.15
CA LEU A 40 -1.22 3.33 20.84
C LEU A 40 -2.29 2.24 20.87
N LEU A 41 -2.54 1.58 19.73
CA LEU A 41 -3.50 0.48 19.66
C LEU A 41 -3.06 -0.72 20.49
N GLU A 42 -1.78 -1.09 20.46
CA GLU A 42 -1.21 -2.17 21.27
C GLU A 42 -1.41 -1.90 22.76
N ALA A 43 -1.20 -0.66 23.22
CA ALA A 43 -1.43 -0.28 24.60
C ALA A 43 -2.90 -0.48 25.01
N GLN A 44 -3.86 0.03 24.22
CA GLN A 44 -5.28 -0.14 24.52
C GLN A 44 -5.72 -1.60 24.46
N LEU A 45 -5.23 -2.37 23.49
CA LEU A 45 -5.51 -3.80 23.39
C LEU A 45 -4.93 -4.59 24.59
N LEU A 46 -3.80 -4.16 25.16
CA LEU A 46 -3.20 -4.76 26.35
C LEU A 46 -4.00 -4.46 27.62
N ASP A 47 -4.71 -3.34 27.68
CA ASP A 47 -5.58 -3.01 28.81
C ASP A 47 -6.83 -3.90 28.84
N LEU A 48 -7.34 -4.33 27.67
CA LEU A 48 -8.50 -5.22 27.57
C LEU A 48 -8.30 -6.55 28.29
N GLN A 49 -9.03 -6.73 29.39
CA GLN A 49 -8.96 -7.94 30.22
C GLN A 49 -7.51 -8.32 30.60
N ASP A 50 -6.65 -7.32 30.82
CA ASP A 50 -5.21 -7.49 31.05
C ASP A 50 -4.49 -8.26 29.91
N GLY A 51 -4.87 -7.97 28.66
CA GLY A 51 -4.32 -8.57 27.44
C GLY A 51 -4.78 -10.01 27.21
N ARG A 52 -5.80 -10.48 27.94
CA ARG A 52 -6.32 -11.85 27.81
C ARG A 52 -7.38 -12.01 26.73
N HIS A 53 -7.94 -10.90 26.24
CA HIS A 53 -8.93 -10.92 25.17
C HIS A 53 -8.37 -11.60 23.90
N PRO A 54 -9.15 -12.44 23.17
CA PRO A 54 -8.68 -13.15 21.97
C PRO A 54 -8.05 -12.23 20.92
N ILE A 55 -8.71 -11.11 20.59
CA ILE A 55 -8.19 -10.11 19.64
C ILE A 55 -6.87 -9.50 20.14
N ALA A 56 -6.74 -9.19 21.43
CA ALA A 56 -5.52 -8.63 22.00
C ALA A 56 -4.33 -9.60 21.88
N LYS A 57 -4.55 -10.89 22.15
CA LYS A 57 -3.52 -11.93 22.00
C LYS A 57 -3.10 -12.10 20.55
N LEU A 58 -4.04 -12.09 19.61
CA LEU A 58 -3.75 -12.20 18.19
C LEU A 58 -2.99 -10.98 17.69
N ALA A 59 -3.38 -9.78 18.08
CA ALA A 59 -2.66 -8.55 17.74
C ALA A 59 -1.19 -8.59 18.22
N GLN A 60 -0.95 -9.01 19.47
CA GLN A 60 0.41 -9.21 19.99
C GLN A 60 1.20 -10.28 19.23
N ALA A 61 0.53 -11.31 18.74
CA ALA A 61 1.13 -12.40 17.97
C ALA A 61 1.34 -12.07 16.48
N THR A 62 0.86 -10.92 16.00
CA THR A 62 0.95 -10.47 14.60
C THR A 62 1.88 -9.26 14.47
N PRO A 63 3.22 -9.45 14.53
CA PRO A 63 4.15 -8.38 14.23
C PRO A 63 4.06 -7.98 12.74
N VAL A 64 4.50 -6.77 12.40
CA VAL A 64 4.58 -6.32 10.98
C VAL A 64 5.38 -7.30 10.11
N SER A 65 6.41 -7.91 10.67
CA SER A 65 7.24 -8.90 9.98
C SER A 65 6.52 -10.23 9.71
N ALA A 66 5.32 -10.47 10.24
CA ALA A 66 4.49 -11.62 9.87
C ALA A 66 3.58 -11.32 8.67
N VAL A 67 3.37 -10.04 8.35
CA VAL A 67 2.51 -9.62 7.25
C VAL A 67 3.29 -9.58 5.94
N ARG A 68 2.70 -10.13 4.88
CA ARG A 68 3.32 -10.26 3.56
C ARG A 68 2.36 -9.80 2.47
N LEU A 69 2.87 -8.98 1.55
CA LEU A 69 2.18 -8.60 0.33
C LEU A 69 2.59 -9.52 -0.82
N ILE A 70 1.60 -10.10 -1.49
CA ILE A 70 1.74 -10.97 -2.65
C ILE A 70 1.29 -10.18 -3.89
N GLY A 71 1.97 -10.39 -5.02
CA GLY A 71 1.65 -9.73 -6.29
C GLY A 71 2.36 -8.40 -6.50
N TRP A 72 3.11 -7.92 -5.51
CA TRP A 72 3.90 -6.69 -5.59
C TRP A 72 4.89 -6.68 -6.77
N GLU A 73 5.48 -7.83 -7.06
CA GLU A 73 6.38 -8.07 -8.19
C GLU A 73 5.73 -7.90 -9.56
N ASN A 74 4.39 -7.93 -9.64
CA ASN A 74 3.65 -7.80 -10.89
C ASN A 74 3.24 -6.36 -11.20
N LEU A 75 3.51 -5.39 -10.30
CA LEU A 75 3.09 -4.01 -10.46
C LEU A 75 3.59 -3.35 -11.76
N ASP A 76 4.80 -3.69 -12.22
CA ASP A 76 5.34 -3.15 -13.48
C ASP A 76 4.48 -3.58 -14.69
N THR A 77 4.02 -4.82 -14.68
CA THR A 77 3.12 -5.34 -15.72
C THR A 77 1.75 -4.68 -15.62
N ALA A 78 1.21 -4.51 -14.40
CA ALA A 78 -0.05 -3.80 -14.19
C ALA A 78 0.01 -2.36 -14.71
N PHE A 79 1.07 -1.61 -14.40
CA PHE A 79 1.27 -0.25 -14.92
C PHE A 79 1.34 -0.22 -16.44
N ALA A 80 2.09 -1.12 -17.06
CA ALA A 80 2.21 -1.18 -18.52
C ALA A 80 0.87 -1.43 -19.23
N MET A 81 -0.07 -2.13 -18.59
CA MET A 81 -1.42 -2.36 -19.14
C MET A 81 -2.34 -1.15 -19.01
N ILE A 82 -2.18 -0.35 -17.96
CA ILE A 82 -3.09 0.76 -17.62
C ILE A 82 -2.60 2.09 -18.20
N ASP A 83 -1.28 2.27 -18.28
CA ASP A 83 -0.66 3.53 -18.69
C ASP A 83 -1.09 4.01 -20.07
N LYS A 84 -1.33 5.32 -20.13
CA LYS A 84 -1.51 6.06 -21.38
C LYS A 84 -0.36 7.06 -21.52
N PRO A 85 0.15 7.33 -22.73
CA PRO A 85 1.33 8.18 -22.93
C PRO A 85 1.29 9.57 -22.27
N GLU A 86 0.10 10.17 -22.14
CA GLU A 86 -0.10 11.48 -21.51
C GLU A 86 -0.73 11.40 -20.10
N HIS A 87 -1.15 10.20 -19.68
CA HIS A 87 -1.81 9.94 -18.41
C HIS A 87 -1.27 8.65 -17.78
N PRO A 88 0.01 8.63 -17.38
CA PRO A 88 0.55 7.48 -16.66
C PRO A 88 -0.09 7.38 -15.27
N VAL A 89 -0.13 6.18 -14.72
CA VAL A 89 -0.48 5.96 -13.31
C VAL A 89 0.54 6.69 -12.42
N THR A 90 0.06 7.59 -11.57
CA THR A 90 0.85 8.40 -10.65
C THR A 90 0.59 8.07 -9.18
N ALA A 91 -0.46 7.31 -8.88
CA ALA A 91 -0.67 6.72 -7.57
C ALA A 91 -1.39 5.37 -7.65
N ILE A 92 -1.21 4.56 -6.60
CA ILE A 92 -2.06 3.41 -6.31
C ILE A 92 -2.64 3.54 -4.91
N SER A 93 -3.83 2.98 -4.68
CA SER A 93 -4.36 2.72 -3.34
C SER A 93 -4.51 1.21 -3.14
N ILE A 94 -4.13 0.74 -1.96
CA ILE A 94 -4.31 -0.64 -1.53
C ILE A 94 -5.30 -0.63 -0.37
N ASP A 95 -6.53 -1.02 -0.66
CA ASP A 95 -7.66 -0.80 0.23
C ASP A 95 -8.15 -2.12 0.80
N ILE A 96 -8.44 -2.15 2.10
CA ILE A 96 -9.21 -3.27 2.68
C ILE A 96 -10.65 -3.13 2.20
N SER A 97 -11.13 -4.14 1.48
CA SER A 97 -12.50 -4.17 0.98
C SER A 97 -13.40 -4.88 1.98
N ALA A 98 -14.48 -4.23 2.37
CA ALA A 98 -15.50 -4.87 3.20
C ALA A 98 -16.11 -6.07 2.47
N PRO A 99 -16.33 -7.20 3.15
CA PRO A 99 -17.05 -8.30 2.54
C PRO A 99 -18.51 -7.90 2.33
N MET A 100 -19.08 -8.25 1.18
CA MET A 100 -20.50 -7.99 0.85
C MET A 100 -21.48 -8.51 1.92
N SER A 101 -21.06 -9.53 2.66
CA SER A 101 -21.74 -10.05 3.85
C SER A 101 -20.68 -10.61 4.79
N ILE A 102 -20.87 -10.47 6.11
CA ILE A 102 -19.96 -11.08 7.09
C ILE A 102 -19.90 -12.60 6.82
N PRO A 103 -18.73 -13.15 6.48
CA PRO A 103 -18.62 -14.56 6.07
C PRO A 103 -18.82 -15.50 7.25
N GLU A 104 -19.37 -16.69 6.99
CA GLU A 104 -19.45 -17.74 8.01
C GLU A 104 -18.05 -18.29 8.29
N PRO A 105 -17.73 -18.68 9.53
CA PRO A 105 -16.51 -19.43 9.81
C PRO A 105 -16.43 -20.69 8.94
N ASP A 106 -15.24 -20.96 8.42
CA ASP A 106 -14.99 -22.14 7.62
C ASP A 106 -14.94 -23.39 8.53
N LYS A 107 -15.46 -24.52 8.05
CA LYS A 107 -15.53 -25.75 8.84
C LYS A 107 -14.16 -26.34 9.17
N GLU A 108 -13.17 -26.12 8.31
CA GLU A 108 -11.82 -26.67 8.45
C GLU A 108 -10.86 -25.62 9.02
N LYS A 109 -11.00 -24.35 8.62
CA LYS A 109 -10.10 -23.25 8.98
C LYS A 109 -10.61 -22.36 10.12
N GLY A 110 -11.82 -22.61 10.62
CA GLY A 110 -12.42 -21.81 11.69
C GLY A 110 -12.67 -20.37 11.25
N SER A 111 -12.35 -19.40 12.12
CA SER A 111 -12.49 -17.98 11.82
C SER A 111 -11.43 -17.45 10.84
N TYR A 112 -10.35 -18.19 10.56
CA TYR A 112 -9.22 -17.69 9.75
C TYR A 112 -9.66 -17.16 8.39
N ARG A 113 -9.38 -15.87 8.14
CA ARG A 113 -9.66 -15.22 6.85
C ARG A 113 -8.74 -14.03 6.66
N GLU A 114 -7.99 -14.00 5.56
CA GLU A 114 -7.22 -12.82 5.18
C GLU A 114 -8.15 -11.68 4.71
N PRO A 115 -7.76 -10.41 4.94
CA PRO A 115 -8.44 -9.28 4.31
C PRO A 115 -8.46 -9.41 2.79
N ASP A 116 -9.64 -9.22 2.20
CA ASP A 116 -9.77 -9.01 0.77
C ASP A 116 -9.28 -7.59 0.46
N LEU A 117 -8.36 -7.46 -0.50
CA LEU A 117 -7.78 -6.17 -0.88
C LEU A 117 -8.22 -5.78 -2.29
N GLU A 118 -8.48 -4.49 -2.47
CA GLU A 118 -8.66 -3.85 -3.77
C GLU A 118 -7.47 -2.95 -4.07
N THR A 119 -6.97 -3.03 -5.30
CA THR A 119 -5.89 -2.17 -5.81
C THR A 119 -6.51 -1.19 -6.79
N LEU A 120 -6.44 0.10 -6.48
CA LEU A 120 -6.98 1.19 -7.28
C LEU A 120 -5.84 1.96 -7.94
N PHE A 121 -5.93 2.22 -9.25
CA PHE A 121 -4.89 2.92 -10.00
C PHE A 121 -5.35 4.33 -10.37
N PHE A 122 -4.54 5.35 -10.06
CA PHE A 122 -4.88 6.76 -10.28
C PHE A 122 -3.90 7.46 -11.21
N THR A 123 -4.41 8.40 -11.99
CA THR A 123 -3.65 9.36 -12.78
C THR A 123 -3.79 10.76 -12.17
N ASP A 124 -3.04 11.72 -12.70
CA ASP A 124 -3.12 13.13 -12.27
C ASP A 124 -4.38 13.88 -12.72
N THR A 125 -5.38 13.16 -13.26
CA THR A 125 -6.60 13.75 -13.84
C THR A 125 -7.51 14.35 -12.77
N ALA A 126 -7.77 13.61 -11.69
CA ALA A 126 -8.65 14.07 -10.61
C ALA A 126 -7.90 14.74 -9.46
N PHE A 127 -6.67 14.29 -9.18
CA PHE A 127 -5.80 14.83 -8.16
C PHE A 127 -4.35 14.65 -8.60
N HIS A 128 -3.50 15.65 -8.40
CA HIS A 128 -2.14 15.69 -8.96
C HIS A 128 -1.11 14.90 -8.13
N PHE A 129 -1.34 13.61 -7.93
CA PHE A 129 -0.46 12.74 -7.14
C PHE A 129 1.00 12.74 -7.59
N GLY A 130 1.28 12.92 -8.87
CA GLY A 130 2.62 12.92 -9.45
C GLY A 130 3.52 14.08 -9.00
N ARG A 131 2.97 15.06 -8.28
CA ARG A 131 3.68 16.22 -7.72
C ARG A 131 3.19 16.63 -6.33
N ALA A 132 2.24 15.88 -5.76
CA ALA A 132 1.60 16.28 -4.51
C ALA A 132 2.46 15.84 -3.32
N SER A 133 2.71 16.77 -2.40
CA SER A 133 3.34 16.45 -1.12
C SER A 133 2.39 15.63 -0.24
N ARG A 134 2.92 15.08 0.87
CA ARG A 134 2.10 14.39 1.87
C ARG A 134 1.02 15.32 2.42
N GLU A 135 1.37 16.56 2.75
CA GLU A 135 0.45 17.57 3.26
C GLU A 135 -0.65 17.88 2.24
N GLU A 136 -0.32 17.93 0.94
CA GLU A 136 -1.30 18.17 -0.12
C GLU A 136 -2.25 16.98 -0.30
N ILE A 137 -1.73 15.75 -0.29
CA ILE A 137 -2.55 14.52 -0.30
C ILE A 137 -3.45 14.50 0.94
N VAL A 138 -2.88 14.74 2.12
CA VAL A 138 -3.62 14.77 3.39
C VAL A 138 -4.71 15.83 3.38
N GLY A 139 -4.42 17.03 2.86
CA GLY A 139 -5.40 18.10 2.68
C GLY A 139 -6.48 17.79 1.63
N GLY A 140 -6.23 16.81 0.75
CA GLY A 140 -7.18 16.28 -0.21
C GLY A 140 -8.19 15.29 0.38
N TYR A 141 -8.01 14.81 1.61
CA TYR A 141 -9.05 14.05 2.32
C TYR A 141 -10.14 14.99 2.85
N GLY A 142 -11.37 14.80 2.36
CA GLY A 142 -12.55 15.42 2.94
C GLY A 142 -13.05 14.67 4.17
N SER A 143 -14.23 15.06 4.67
CA SER A 143 -14.84 14.43 5.86
C SER A 143 -15.28 12.97 5.67
N ARG A 144 -15.25 12.44 4.44
CA ARG A 144 -15.71 11.08 4.13
C ARG A 144 -14.79 10.27 3.22
N ALA A 145 -13.88 10.92 2.50
CA ALA A 145 -12.93 10.30 1.58
C ALA A 145 -12.05 11.36 0.90
N GLY A 146 -11.01 10.92 0.19
CA GLY A 146 -10.22 11.74 -0.74
C GLY A 146 -11.05 12.34 -1.88
N VAL A 147 -10.68 13.53 -2.35
CA VAL A 147 -11.30 14.19 -3.52
C VAL A 147 -11.19 13.36 -4.82
N TRP A 148 -10.29 12.39 -4.86
CA TRP A 148 -10.09 11.44 -5.96
C TRP A 148 -10.98 10.18 -5.86
N ARG A 149 -11.86 10.06 -4.86
CA ARG A 149 -12.73 8.89 -4.70
C ARG A 149 -13.54 8.63 -5.97
N GLY A 150 -13.47 7.39 -6.47
CA GLY A 150 -14.18 6.96 -7.67
C GLY A 150 -13.59 7.48 -8.99
N ALA A 151 -12.47 8.18 -8.96
CA ALA A 151 -11.76 8.67 -10.14
C ALA A 151 -10.49 7.85 -10.44
N PHE A 152 -10.51 6.56 -10.13
CA PHE A 152 -9.48 5.61 -10.55
C PHE A 152 -9.66 5.26 -12.03
N GLU A 153 -8.57 4.92 -12.71
CA GLU A 153 -8.60 4.43 -14.10
C GLU A 153 -9.02 2.96 -14.15
N GLU A 154 -8.56 2.16 -13.19
CA GLU A 154 -8.79 0.72 -13.09
C GLU A 154 -8.82 0.31 -11.62
N ALA A 155 -9.58 -0.76 -11.32
CA ALA A 155 -9.63 -1.40 -10.01
C ALA A 155 -9.39 -2.91 -10.18
N GLY A 156 -8.57 -3.48 -9.32
CA GLY A 156 -8.16 -4.88 -9.41
C GLY A 156 -7.87 -5.52 -8.06
N SER A 157 -7.32 -6.73 -8.10
CA SER A 157 -6.85 -7.48 -6.93
C SER A 157 -5.38 -7.88 -7.10
N ASP A 158 -4.60 -6.97 -7.68
CA ASP A 158 -3.19 -7.15 -8.01
C ASP A 158 -2.34 -7.42 -6.78
N ILE A 159 -2.68 -6.77 -5.66
CA ILE A 159 -2.04 -6.99 -4.36
C ILE A 159 -2.96 -7.80 -3.45
N GLN A 160 -2.40 -8.84 -2.83
CA GLN A 160 -3.03 -9.60 -1.76
C GLN A 160 -2.18 -9.56 -0.49
N VAL A 161 -2.80 -9.87 0.65
CA VAL A 161 -2.11 -9.95 1.94
C VAL A 161 -2.15 -11.36 2.53
N ARG A 162 -1.09 -11.72 3.25
CA ARG A 162 -1.00 -12.89 4.13
C ARG A 162 -0.49 -12.50 5.51
N GLY A 163 -0.89 -13.27 6.52
CA GLY A 163 -0.41 -13.14 7.89
C GLY A 163 -1.32 -12.29 8.78
N LEU A 164 -2.41 -11.73 8.24
CA LEU A 164 -3.45 -11.04 9.01
C LEU A 164 -4.63 -11.96 9.31
N GLY A 165 -4.70 -13.14 8.68
CA GLY A 165 -5.91 -13.93 8.62
C GLY A 165 -6.47 -14.44 9.94
N GLY A 166 -5.58 -14.73 10.92
CA GLY A 166 -6.02 -15.10 12.27
C GLY A 166 -6.70 -13.94 12.98
N LEU A 167 -6.07 -12.76 12.98
CA LEU A 167 -6.60 -11.56 13.63
C LEU A 167 -7.86 -11.06 12.93
N TYR A 168 -7.82 -10.87 11.60
CA TYR A 168 -8.96 -10.37 10.84
C TYR A 168 -10.16 -11.33 10.90
N GLY A 169 -9.89 -12.63 10.86
CA GLY A 169 -10.89 -13.67 11.07
C GLY A 169 -11.63 -13.55 12.40
N GLU A 170 -10.88 -13.35 13.49
CA GLU A 170 -11.45 -13.18 14.82
C GLU A 170 -12.25 -11.88 14.94
N VAL A 171 -11.76 -10.79 14.35
CA VAL A 171 -12.49 -9.52 14.26
C VAL A 171 -13.85 -9.71 13.57
N LEU A 172 -13.88 -10.40 12.42
CA LEU A 172 -15.13 -10.69 11.70
C LEU A 172 -16.09 -11.60 12.49
N LEU A 173 -15.56 -12.51 13.32
CA LEU A 173 -16.38 -13.33 14.20
C LEU A 173 -17.10 -12.46 15.26
N PHE A 174 -16.38 -11.52 15.87
CA PHE A 174 -16.97 -10.57 16.83
C PHE A 174 -17.94 -9.60 16.16
N GLU A 175 -17.64 -9.16 14.94
CA GLU A 175 -18.54 -8.33 14.13
C GLU A 175 -19.87 -9.05 13.85
N ARG A 176 -19.80 -10.34 13.49
CA ARG A 176 -20.98 -11.20 13.34
C ARG A 176 -21.77 -11.29 14.64
N MET A 177 -21.09 -11.58 15.76
CA MET A 177 -21.75 -11.68 17.06
C MET A 177 -22.46 -10.38 17.43
N ARG A 178 -21.87 -9.22 17.12
CA ARG A 178 -22.51 -7.91 17.29
C ARG A 178 -23.75 -7.79 16.41
N HIS A 179 -23.63 -8.09 15.12
CA HIS A 179 -24.74 -8.02 14.17
C HIS A 179 -25.91 -8.95 14.56
N GLU A 180 -25.62 -10.12 15.12
CA GLU A 180 -26.60 -11.10 15.60
C GLU A 180 -27.13 -10.79 17.02
N GLY A 181 -26.65 -9.73 17.67
CA GLY A 181 -27.06 -9.33 19.02
C GLY A 181 -26.58 -10.26 20.13
N MET A 182 -25.51 -11.01 19.87
CA MET A 182 -24.88 -11.96 20.80
C MET A 182 -23.69 -11.36 21.56
N LEU A 183 -23.17 -10.20 21.12
CA LEU A 183 -22.12 -9.49 21.84
C LEU A 183 -22.71 -8.82 23.08
N THR A 184 -22.19 -9.17 24.26
CA THR A 184 -22.76 -8.71 25.55
C THR A 184 -21.73 -8.17 26.53
N ASP A 185 -20.44 -8.52 26.37
CA ASP A 185 -19.37 -7.98 27.20
C ASP A 185 -18.90 -6.63 26.63
N ALA A 186 -18.67 -5.64 27.49
CA ALA A 186 -18.19 -4.32 27.12
C ALA A 186 -16.79 -4.37 26.50
N ALA A 187 -15.95 -5.29 27.00
CA ALA A 187 -14.61 -5.53 26.47
C ALA A 187 -14.63 -5.93 24.99
N ASP A 188 -15.65 -6.70 24.58
CA ASP A 188 -15.77 -7.22 23.23
C ASP A 188 -16.05 -6.10 22.21
N PHE A 189 -16.80 -5.07 22.62
CA PHE A 189 -17.09 -3.91 21.75
C PHE A 189 -15.83 -3.07 21.50
N ASP A 190 -15.03 -2.83 22.54
CA ASP A 190 -13.76 -2.14 22.41
C ASP A 190 -12.76 -2.96 21.60
N ALA A 191 -12.68 -4.26 21.87
CA ALA A 191 -11.83 -5.18 21.14
C ALA A 191 -12.16 -5.22 19.65
N LEU A 192 -13.45 -5.17 19.29
CA LEU A 192 -13.89 -5.11 17.91
C LEU A 192 -13.39 -3.83 17.22
N ALA A 193 -13.61 -2.66 17.83
CA ALA A 193 -13.19 -1.38 17.27
C ALA A 193 -11.66 -1.30 17.12
N LEU A 194 -10.93 -1.65 18.19
CA LEU A 194 -9.47 -1.65 18.22
C LEU A 194 -8.87 -2.71 17.27
N GLY A 195 -9.52 -3.87 17.14
CA GLY A 195 -9.10 -4.94 16.24
C GLY A 195 -9.16 -4.53 14.76
N HIS A 196 -10.25 -3.92 14.32
CA HIS A 196 -10.34 -3.36 12.96
C HIS A 196 -9.27 -2.29 12.72
N ALA A 197 -9.11 -1.36 13.66
CA ALA A 197 -8.09 -0.31 13.56
C ALA A 197 -6.66 -0.88 13.48
N PHE A 198 -6.36 -1.91 14.27
CA PHE A 198 -5.07 -2.56 14.26
C PHE A 198 -4.79 -3.29 12.94
N VAL A 199 -5.79 -3.98 12.36
CA VAL A 199 -5.64 -4.61 11.04
C VAL A 199 -5.29 -3.56 9.97
N ALA A 200 -5.99 -2.42 9.96
CA ALA A 200 -5.71 -1.33 9.02
C ALA A 200 -4.30 -0.74 9.20
N VAL A 201 -3.91 -0.42 10.45
CA VAL A 201 -2.56 0.09 10.76
C VAL A 201 -1.48 -0.92 10.38
N ARG A 202 -1.71 -2.21 10.64
CA ARG A 202 -0.73 -3.27 10.36
C ARG A 202 -0.54 -3.48 8.85
N LEU A 203 -1.61 -3.40 8.06
CA LEU A 203 -1.51 -3.38 6.60
C LEU A 203 -0.71 -2.16 6.13
N HIS A 204 -1.00 -0.97 6.67
CA HIS A 204 -0.28 0.26 6.34
C HIS A 204 1.23 0.15 6.63
N GLN A 205 1.61 -0.35 7.80
CA GLN A 205 3.01 -0.63 8.15
C GLN A 205 3.65 -1.63 7.18
N ALA A 206 2.94 -2.69 6.79
CA ALA A 206 3.44 -3.70 5.87
C ALA A 206 3.66 -3.13 4.46
N VAL A 207 2.74 -2.32 3.94
CA VAL A 207 2.88 -1.62 2.66
C VAL A 207 4.08 -0.68 2.70
N LYS A 208 4.20 0.17 3.73
CA LYS A 208 5.34 1.07 3.90
C LYS A 208 6.67 0.29 3.93
N SER A 209 6.75 -0.78 4.74
CA SER A 209 7.93 -1.63 4.84
C SER A 209 8.29 -2.31 3.51
N VAL A 210 7.29 -2.71 2.72
CA VAL A 210 7.50 -3.31 1.40
C VAL A 210 8.02 -2.29 0.41
N VAL A 211 7.50 -1.06 0.41
CA VAL A 211 8.02 0.02 -0.43
C VAL A 211 9.48 0.33 -0.06
N GLU A 212 9.79 0.49 1.23
CA GLU A 212 11.14 0.78 1.71
C GLU A 212 12.12 -0.38 1.44
N GLY A 213 11.68 -1.63 1.56
CA GLY A 213 12.54 -2.80 1.45
C GLY A 213 12.66 -3.40 0.04
N ARG A 214 11.59 -3.40 -0.75
CA ARG A 214 11.54 -3.99 -2.11
C ARG A 214 11.49 -2.93 -3.21
N GLY A 215 11.19 -1.68 -2.88
CA GLY A 215 10.98 -0.60 -3.83
C GLY A 215 9.63 -0.71 -4.57
N ILE A 216 9.36 0.30 -5.39
CA ILE A 216 8.30 0.31 -6.42
C ILE A 216 8.94 0.37 -7.81
N PRO A 217 8.30 -0.17 -8.86
CA PRO A 217 8.86 -0.20 -10.22
C PRO A 217 9.22 1.18 -10.78
N ARG A 218 8.52 2.23 -10.33
CA ARG A 218 8.80 3.63 -10.63
C ARG A 218 8.24 4.55 -9.54
N PRO A 219 8.73 5.80 -9.42
CA PRO A 219 8.23 6.74 -8.43
C PRO A 219 6.75 7.11 -8.63
N ILE A 220 5.90 6.67 -7.69
CA ILE A 220 4.47 7.00 -7.59
C ILE A 220 4.10 7.14 -6.11
N SER A 221 2.95 7.73 -5.83
CA SER A 221 2.39 7.74 -4.47
C SER A 221 1.68 6.42 -4.18
N VAL A 222 1.85 5.87 -2.98
CA VAL A 222 1.20 4.64 -2.53
C VAL A 222 0.31 4.98 -1.33
N LEU A 223 -0.98 4.80 -1.50
CA LEU A 223 -1.98 5.00 -0.46
C LEU A 223 -2.38 3.64 0.13
N VAL A 224 -2.77 3.66 1.39
CA VAL A 224 -3.41 2.52 2.05
C VAL A 224 -4.70 3.03 2.64
N GLY A 225 -5.78 2.34 2.31
CA GLY A 225 -7.10 2.81 2.62
C GLY A 225 -8.06 1.69 2.95
N SER A 226 -9.32 2.05 2.83
CA SER A 226 -10.44 1.14 3.05
C SER A 226 -11.56 1.44 2.07
N ASN A 227 -12.09 0.38 1.46
CA ASN A 227 -13.27 0.48 0.61
C ASN A 227 -14.45 -0.12 1.37
N GLU A 228 -15.31 0.79 1.87
CA GLU A 228 -16.50 0.46 2.67
C GLU A 228 -16.23 -0.34 3.96
N SER A 229 -14.97 -0.40 4.39
CA SER A 229 -14.52 -1.15 5.57
C SER A 229 -14.22 -0.23 6.75
N TYR A 230 -14.80 -0.52 7.91
CA TYR A 230 -14.47 0.16 9.17
C TYR A 230 -13.01 -0.15 9.56
N PRO A 231 -12.22 0.83 10.06
CA PRO A 231 -12.61 2.14 10.57
C PRO A 231 -12.58 3.30 9.56
N PHE A 232 -12.59 3.02 8.26
CA PHE A 232 -12.52 4.03 7.20
C PHE A 232 -11.22 4.83 7.18
N PHE A 233 -10.13 4.23 7.67
CA PHE A 233 -8.84 4.89 7.66
C PHE A 233 -8.27 4.95 6.25
N ASP A 234 -7.88 6.16 5.85
CA ASP A 234 -7.15 6.40 4.60
C ASP A 234 -5.93 7.29 4.84
N ALA A 235 -4.77 6.85 4.37
CA ALA A 235 -3.52 7.60 4.48
C ALA A 235 -2.50 7.25 3.38
N PRO A 236 -1.64 8.19 2.97
CA PRO A 236 -0.48 7.86 2.15
C PRO A 236 0.50 7.01 2.97
N ALA A 237 0.85 5.82 2.49
CA ALA A 237 1.96 5.05 3.06
C ALA A 237 3.29 5.69 2.65
N ILE A 238 3.40 6.07 1.38
CA ILE A 238 4.49 6.87 0.86
C ILE A 238 3.99 7.82 -0.23
N THR A 239 4.60 9.00 -0.35
CA THR A 239 4.39 9.88 -1.50
C THR A 239 5.49 9.70 -2.54
N ARG A 240 5.23 10.14 -3.76
CA ARG A 240 6.25 10.12 -4.82
C ARG A 240 7.52 10.87 -4.42
N ASP A 241 7.40 12.02 -3.75
CA ASP A 241 8.53 12.82 -3.30
C ASP A 241 9.31 12.11 -2.20
N GLU A 242 8.63 11.53 -1.20
CA GLU A 242 9.28 10.72 -0.15
C GLU A 242 10.01 9.50 -0.73
N TYR A 243 9.49 8.92 -1.81
CA TYR A 243 10.17 7.82 -2.48
C TYR A 243 11.45 8.28 -3.19
N TYR A 244 11.50 9.50 -3.72
CA TYR A 244 12.75 10.08 -4.25
C TYR A 244 13.80 10.21 -3.15
N ASP A 245 13.40 10.69 -1.96
CA ASP A 245 14.32 10.81 -0.82
C ASP A 245 14.94 9.45 -0.44
N ILE A 246 14.15 8.37 -0.43
CA ILE A 246 14.64 7.01 -0.13
C ILE A 246 15.68 6.53 -1.15
N ILE A 247 15.44 6.75 -2.45
CA ILE A 247 16.37 6.27 -3.49
C ILE A 247 17.64 7.12 -3.55
N GLU A 248 17.55 8.44 -3.28
CA GLU A 248 18.72 9.32 -3.20
C GLU A 248 19.61 8.96 -2.01
N ASP A 249 19.03 8.75 -0.82
CA ASP A 249 19.76 8.29 0.37
C ASP A 249 20.42 6.91 0.18
N GLY A 250 19.86 6.07 -0.68
CA GLY A 250 20.38 4.74 -1.01
C GLY A 250 21.58 4.74 -1.96
N GLU A 251 21.80 5.81 -2.72
CA GLU A 251 22.92 5.91 -3.68
C GLU A 251 24.24 6.38 -3.03
N ASP A 252 24.15 7.11 -1.91
CA ASP A 252 25.30 7.62 -1.16
C ASP A 252 25.75 6.72 0.01
N GLY A 253 24.97 5.69 0.36
CA GLY A 253 25.26 4.76 1.46
C GLY A 253 25.95 3.47 1.01
N GLU A 254 27.12 3.16 1.58
CA GLU A 254 27.60 1.77 1.62
C GLU A 254 26.49 0.91 2.23
N VAL A 255 25.90 0.02 1.45
CA VAL A 255 24.81 -0.85 1.88
C VAL A 255 25.28 -1.69 3.06
N GLU A 256 24.90 -1.30 4.28
CA GLU A 256 25.09 -2.13 5.48
C GLU A 256 24.21 -3.38 5.34
N GLU A 257 24.79 -4.46 4.78
CA GLU A 257 24.18 -5.79 4.67
C GLU A 257 23.61 -6.30 6.03
N SER A 258 24.08 -5.73 7.15
CA SER A 258 23.60 -6.00 8.51
C SER A 258 22.14 -5.60 8.75
N LYS A 259 21.58 -4.63 8.01
CA LYS A 259 20.15 -4.26 8.12
C LYS A 259 19.22 -5.21 7.35
N PHE A 260 19.74 -5.95 6.38
CA PHE A 260 18.97 -6.89 5.54
C PHE A 260 19.10 -8.35 6.00
N ALA A 261 20.09 -8.68 6.84
CA ALA A 261 20.28 -10.03 7.38
C ALA A 261 19.06 -10.56 8.16
N SER A 262 18.25 -9.67 8.74
CA SER A 262 17.04 -10.04 9.51
C SER A 262 15.88 -10.54 8.65
N LEU A 263 15.86 -10.25 7.34
CA LEU A 263 14.80 -10.70 6.42
C LEU A 263 15.10 -12.06 5.78
N SER A 264 16.33 -12.56 5.84
CA SER A 264 16.68 -13.89 5.30
C SER A 264 16.44 -15.05 6.27
N LEU A 265 15.99 -14.76 7.50
CA LEU A 265 15.87 -15.71 8.61
C LEU A 265 14.43 -16.11 8.95
N ALA A 266 13.44 -15.61 8.21
CA ALA A 266 12.07 -16.13 8.33
C ALA A 266 12.04 -17.60 7.87
N PRO A 267 11.55 -18.54 8.69
CA PRO A 267 11.39 -19.93 8.29
C PRO A 267 10.51 -19.98 7.03
N ARG A 268 11.00 -20.64 5.98
CA ARG A 268 10.16 -20.96 4.83
C ARG A 268 9.11 -21.99 5.27
N PRO A 269 7.82 -21.76 5.04
CA PRO A 269 6.79 -22.77 5.23
C PRO A 269 7.08 -24.02 4.39
N ASP A 270 6.77 -25.21 4.91
CA ASP A 270 6.98 -26.50 4.21
C ASP A 270 6.13 -26.65 2.94
N ASP A 271 5.14 -25.77 2.73
CA ASP A 271 4.28 -25.67 1.55
C ASP A 271 4.74 -24.63 0.51
N TYR A 272 5.90 -24.00 0.71
CA TYR A 272 6.53 -23.13 -0.28
C TYR A 272 7.16 -23.95 -1.41
N ASP A 273 6.39 -24.21 -2.47
CA ASP A 273 6.89 -24.72 -3.75
C ASP A 273 7.09 -23.57 -4.77
N PRO A 274 8.29 -23.00 -4.90
CA PRO A 274 8.59 -21.96 -5.88
C PRO A 274 8.53 -22.46 -7.34
N GLY A 275 8.35 -23.76 -7.57
CA GLY A 275 8.19 -24.38 -8.89
C GLY A 275 6.73 -24.68 -9.29
N SER A 276 5.76 -24.41 -8.41
CA SER A 276 4.33 -24.70 -8.70
C SER A 276 3.62 -23.61 -9.50
N LEU A 277 4.26 -22.45 -9.70
CA LEU A 277 3.73 -21.35 -10.51
C LEU A 277 4.67 -21.07 -11.68
N PHE A 278 4.32 -21.67 -12.82
CA PHE A 278 4.85 -21.40 -14.17
C PHE A 278 6.37 -21.61 -14.37
N TYR A 279 6.73 -22.82 -14.81
CA TYR A 279 7.98 -23.03 -15.54
C TYR A 279 7.89 -22.34 -16.91
N ASP A 280 8.58 -21.21 -17.06
CA ASP A 280 9.16 -20.81 -18.34
C ASP A 280 10.68 -20.58 -18.13
N ASP A 281 11.48 -21.32 -18.88
CA ASP A 281 12.89 -21.65 -18.60
C ASP A 281 13.87 -20.54 -19.00
N ASN A 282 13.45 -19.27 -18.91
CA ASN A 282 14.24 -18.11 -19.38
C ASN A 282 14.43 -17.00 -18.33
N HIS A 283 14.46 -17.35 -17.05
CA HIS A 283 14.68 -16.36 -16.00
C HIS A 283 16.13 -15.87 -15.96
N VAL A 284 16.38 -14.69 -16.55
CA VAL A 284 17.62 -13.92 -16.36
C VAL A 284 17.43 -13.02 -15.14
N SER A 285 18.27 -13.19 -14.12
CA SER A 285 18.32 -12.27 -12.97
C SER A 285 18.59 -10.83 -13.44
N GLY A 286 17.89 -9.85 -12.85
CA GLY A 286 18.07 -8.43 -13.16
C GLY A 286 19.52 -7.93 -13.01
N THR A 287 20.31 -8.58 -12.15
CA THR A 287 21.75 -8.32 -11.99
C THR A 287 22.56 -8.74 -13.22
N SER A 288 22.16 -9.83 -13.88
CA SER A 288 22.78 -10.34 -15.12
C SER A 288 22.42 -9.48 -16.34
N LEU A 289 21.23 -8.87 -16.36
CA LEU A 289 20.79 -7.97 -17.42
C LEU A 289 21.56 -6.63 -17.38
N ARG A 290 21.72 -6.04 -16.17
CA ARG A 290 22.49 -4.79 -15.98
C ARG A 290 23.96 -4.96 -16.34
N ARG A 291 24.58 -6.12 -16.05
CA ARG A 291 25.96 -6.43 -16.45
C ARG A 291 26.12 -6.50 -17.97
N ARG A 292 25.21 -7.19 -18.68
CA ARG A 292 25.26 -7.29 -20.16
C ARG A 292 25.08 -5.94 -20.86
N ILE A 293 24.20 -5.08 -20.36
CA ILE A 293 23.97 -3.74 -20.93
C ILE A 293 25.21 -2.84 -20.76
N ARG A 294 25.92 -2.98 -19.64
CA ARG A 294 27.17 -2.23 -19.37
C ARG A 294 28.34 -2.71 -20.24
N GLU A 295 28.41 -4.01 -20.52
CA GLU A 295 29.46 -4.61 -21.37
C GLU A 295 29.21 -4.43 -22.87
N ALA A 296 27.96 -4.16 -23.29
CA ALA A 296 27.57 -3.98 -24.69
C ALA A 296 27.67 -2.52 -25.20
N SER A 297 28.15 -1.59 -24.40
CA SER A 297 28.41 -0.21 -24.85
C SER A 297 29.76 -0.16 -25.59
N PRO A 298 29.80 0.08 -26.93
CA PRO A 298 31.06 0.21 -27.64
C PRO A 298 31.83 1.45 -27.16
N GLN A 299 33.11 1.27 -26.85
CA GLN A 299 34.06 2.37 -26.67
C GLN A 299 34.02 3.25 -27.93
N ALA A 300 33.60 4.50 -27.77
CA ALA A 300 33.70 5.50 -28.81
C ALA A 300 35.19 5.83 -29.01
N GLU A 301 35.79 5.31 -30.08
CA GLU A 301 37.01 5.86 -30.63
C GLU A 301 36.70 7.25 -31.21
N GLU A 302 37.29 8.29 -30.61
CA GLU A 302 37.36 9.62 -31.23
C GLU A 302 38.30 9.59 -32.45
N PRO A 303 37.90 10.14 -33.61
CA PRO A 303 38.85 10.59 -34.60
C PRO A 303 39.03 12.11 -34.55
N ALA A 304 40.30 12.48 -34.59
CA ALA A 304 40.86 13.82 -34.47
C ALA A 304 40.36 14.84 -35.52
N ASN A 305 40.32 16.10 -35.09
CA ASN A 305 40.35 17.29 -35.95
C ASN A 305 41.56 17.24 -36.89
N ASP A 306 41.36 17.47 -38.19
CA ASP A 306 42.02 18.58 -38.89
C ASP A 306 41.56 18.79 -40.35
N VAL A 307 41.56 20.08 -40.73
CA VAL A 307 41.56 20.72 -42.07
C VAL A 307 40.23 20.96 -42.83
N ALA A 308 39.91 22.24 -43.01
CA ALA A 308 39.03 22.82 -44.06
C ALA A 308 39.90 23.57 -45.11
N PRO A 309 39.39 24.25 -46.17
CA PRO A 309 38.08 24.19 -46.85
C PRO A 309 38.20 24.12 -48.41
N ALA A 310 37.09 23.83 -49.14
CA ALA A 310 36.95 24.29 -50.53
C ALA A 310 35.47 24.42 -51.00
N ALA A 311 35.18 25.64 -51.42
CA ALA A 311 34.11 26.25 -52.20
C ALA A 311 33.15 25.43 -53.09
N SER A 312 32.00 26.10 -53.33
CA SER A 312 31.12 26.12 -54.52
C SER A 312 30.17 24.93 -54.73
N GLY A 313 28.87 25.10 -55.00
CA GLY A 313 28.05 26.30 -55.15
C GLY A 313 26.63 25.97 -55.65
N ILE A 314 25.79 27.00 -55.62
CA ILE A 314 24.73 27.29 -56.60
C ILE A 314 23.33 26.66 -56.41
N SER A 315 22.40 27.58 -56.04
CA SER A 315 20.98 27.72 -56.43
C SER A 315 19.98 26.64 -56.00
N GLY A 316 18.92 26.99 -55.25
CA GLY A 316 17.78 27.82 -55.70
C GLY A 316 16.55 26.89 -55.77
N PHE A 317 15.29 27.26 -55.67
CA PHE A 317 14.58 28.53 -55.66
C PHE A 317 13.11 28.18 -55.31
N PHE A 318 12.35 29.17 -54.83
CA PHE A 318 10.88 29.20 -54.60
C PHE A 318 10.32 28.41 -53.40
N GLY A 319 9.57 28.99 -52.45
CA GLY A 319 8.96 30.31 -52.37
C GLY A 319 7.44 30.26 -52.41
N ARG A 320 6.85 30.38 -51.21
CA ARG A 320 5.65 31.16 -50.85
C ARG A 320 4.23 30.76 -51.33
N LEU A 321 3.32 31.23 -50.46
CA LEU A 321 1.91 31.62 -50.65
C LEU A 321 0.88 30.47 -50.61
N ARG A 322 -0.31 30.59 -50.02
CA ARG A 322 -0.95 31.56 -49.11
C ARG A 322 -2.36 31.00 -48.81
N ARG A 323 -2.87 31.29 -47.61
CA ARG A 323 -4.25 31.73 -47.30
C ARG A 323 -5.50 30.83 -47.54
N ASN A 324 -6.24 30.73 -46.43
CA ASN A 324 -7.64 31.16 -46.20
C ASN A 324 -8.77 30.11 -46.20
N ARG A 325 -9.45 30.10 -45.04
CA ARG A 325 -10.90 30.09 -44.79
C ARG A 325 -11.74 28.97 -45.40
N ALA A 326 -12.28 28.14 -44.52
CA ALA A 326 -13.72 28.10 -44.24
C ALA A 326 -13.90 28.06 -42.71
#